data_AF-A0A9P8FE38-F1
#
_entry.id   AF-A0A9P8FE38-F1
#
_cell.length_a   1.000
_cell.length_b   1.000
_cell.length_c   1.000
_cell.angle_alpha   90.00
_cell.angle_beta   90.00
_cell.angle_gamma   90.00
#
_symmetry.space_group_name_H-M   'P 1'
#
loop_
_entity.id
_entity.type
_entity.pdbx_description
1 polymer ?
#
loop_
_entity_poly.entity_id
_entity_poly.type
_entity_poly.pdbx_seq_one_letter_code
_entity_poly.pdbx_strand_id
1 'polypeptide(L)'
;QILVPMFIEGGTILELDEPWVANRWTLFMLYQVDQKQADTSPYTLIGFSTSYRVFTLPDRRDPAKHDLALLQHEESDMDAILRRWNSETNGEDNDVVKTPLQLPSRERISQFLIIPSHQGSGHGARLYNTVFESLITPDNICELTVEDPNEAFDDMRDVCDLLWLRNNNEDFASLKIETQIDSAKLNMNANIPVDDIVPGDAKARIKKASKIMPRQLGRLIEMETYSKIPKLNRSVNRISRKEKSPNEMDRAYYFWRLYVKQRLYISNRDVLAQLDREERAERLEATIENIQVDYDRLLELARKRVSLSDKQTGSSTSNLKRKKKVVIESDEGENDAEAGKGAPLSSKKKRKTT
;
A
#
# COMPACT_ATOMS: atom_id res chain seq x y z
N GLN A 1 20.24 -7.07 10.99
CA GLN A 1 19.74 -5.97 11.83
C GLN A 1 20.51 -4.66 11.65
N ILE A 2 21.86 -4.67 11.57
CA ILE A 2 22.66 -3.42 11.39
C ILE A 2 22.29 -2.57 10.16
N LEU A 3 21.78 -3.19 9.10
CA LEU A 3 21.31 -2.48 7.91
C LEU A 3 20.11 -1.56 8.18
N VAL A 4 19.34 -1.81 9.26
CA VAL A 4 18.13 -1.05 9.57
C VAL A 4 18.48 0.39 9.96
N PRO A 5 19.31 0.66 11.00
CA PRO A 5 19.74 2.03 11.29
C PRO A 5 20.50 2.73 10.15
N MET A 6 21.10 1.98 9.23
CA MET A 6 21.85 2.55 8.10
C MET A 6 20.96 3.05 6.96
N PHE A 7 19.82 2.39 6.72
CA PHE A 7 18.99 2.63 5.53
C PHE A 7 17.53 2.99 5.83
N ILE A 8 17.08 2.84 7.07
CA ILE A 8 15.72 3.17 7.52
C ILE A 8 15.84 4.26 8.58
N GLU A 9 15.36 5.45 8.25
CA GLU A 9 15.29 6.57 9.19
C GLU A 9 14.41 6.20 10.39
N GLY A 10 14.92 6.44 11.61
CA GLY A 10 14.23 6.02 12.84
C GLY A 10 14.23 4.50 13.09
N GLY A 11 14.85 3.70 12.23
CA GLY A 11 14.91 2.25 12.35
C GLY A 11 15.72 1.80 13.57
N THR A 12 15.11 0.99 14.42
CA THR A 12 15.74 0.43 15.62
C THR A 12 16.15 -1.03 15.44
N ILE A 13 17.12 -1.46 16.24
CA ILE A 13 17.49 -2.87 16.38
C ILE A 13 16.40 -3.55 17.22
N LEU A 14 15.99 -4.76 16.84
CA LEU A 14 14.93 -5.47 17.54
C LEU A 14 15.49 -6.15 18.79
N GLU A 15 14.86 -5.88 19.93
CA GLU A 15 15.12 -6.58 21.19
C GLU A 15 14.39 -7.93 21.17
N LEU A 16 15.13 -9.01 20.98
CA LEU A 16 14.60 -10.38 20.82
C LEU A 16 14.99 -11.31 21.96
N ASP A 17 15.41 -10.74 23.10
CA ASP A 17 15.92 -11.50 24.25
C ASP A 17 14.84 -12.39 24.87
N GLU A 18 13.60 -11.91 24.86
CA GLU A 18 12.45 -12.62 25.41
C GLU A 18 11.79 -13.54 24.36
N PRO A 19 11.69 -14.86 24.60
CA PRO A 19 11.11 -15.80 23.64
C PRO A 19 9.68 -15.45 23.21
N TRP A 20 8.86 -14.89 24.11
CA TRP A 20 7.49 -14.51 23.76
C TRP A 20 7.43 -13.31 22.81
N VAL A 21 8.45 -12.43 22.83
CA VAL A 21 8.58 -11.30 21.89
C VAL A 21 9.06 -11.84 20.56
N ALA A 22 10.13 -12.65 20.57
CA ALA A 22 10.69 -13.25 19.37
C ALA A 22 9.65 -14.05 18.56
N ASN A 23 8.79 -14.81 19.23
CA ASN A 23 7.73 -15.59 18.60
C ASN A 23 6.65 -14.75 17.88
N ARG A 24 6.56 -13.45 18.14
CA ARG A 24 5.63 -12.53 17.45
C ARG A 24 6.25 -11.88 16.21
N TRP A 25 7.57 -11.97 16.07
CA TRP A 25 8.28 -11.44 14.93
C TRP A 25 8.38 -12.50 13.83
N THR A 26 8.01 -12.13 12.61
CA THR A 26 8.21 -12.96 11.41
C THR A 26 9.22 -12.28 10.50
N LEU A 27 10.19 -13.04 10.01
CA LEU A 27 11.24 -12.56 9.12
C LEU A 27 11.08 -13.19 7.73
N PHE A 28 10.89 -12.34 6.73
CA PHE A 28 10.83 -12.70 5.32
C PHE A 28 12.15 -12.32 4.66
N MET A 29 12.74 -13.23 3.91
CA MET A 29 13.99 -12.98 3.18
C MET A 29 13.80 -13.26 1.69
N LEU A 30 14.30 -12.35 0.86
CA LEU A 30 14.32 -12.50 -0.59
C LEU A 30 15.74 -12.80 -1.06
N TYR A 31 15.90 -13.92 -1.75
CA TYR A 31 17.16 -14.32 -2.38
C TYR A 31 17.04 -14.37 -3.89
N GLN A 32 18.10 -13.98 -4.59
CA GLN A 32 18.34 -14.32 -5.98
C GLN A 32 19.12 -15.63 -6.02
N VAL A 33 18.69 -16.55 -6.90
CA VAL A 33 19.32 -17.86 -7.08
C VAL A 33 20.10 -17.88 -8.39
N ASP A 34 21.42 -17.91 -8.30
CA ASP A 34 22.33 -17.99 -9.45
C ASP A 34 22.80 -19.44 -9.64
N GLN A 35 22.27 -20.10 -10.68
CA GLN A 35 22.57 -21.52 -10.98
C GLN A 35 23.94 -21.75 -11.64
N LYS A 36 24.81 -20.74 -11.73
CA LYS A 36 26.02 -20.77 -12.58
C LYS A 36 27.34 -20.96 -11.83
N GLN A 37 27.35 -20.90 -10.51
CA GLN A 37 28.57 -21.08 -9.72
C GLN A 37 28.58 -22.46 -9.05
N ALA A 38 29.64 -23.22 -9.31
CA ALA A 38 29.81 -24.57 -8.78
C ALA A 38 30.49 -24.61 -7.38
N ASP A 39 31.21 -23.54 -6.99
CA ASP A 39 32.05 -23.50 -5.78
C ASP A 39 31.52 -22.60 -4.64
N THR A 40 30.45 -21.83 -4.87
CA THR A 40 29.86 -20.92 -3.86
C THR A 40 28.36 -21.14 -3.73
N SER A 41 27.79 -20.76 -2.58
CA SER A 41 26.34 -20.83 -2.38
C SER A 41 25.62 -20.03 -3.48
N PRO A 42 24.60 -20.59 -4.15
CA PRO A 42 23.93 -19.93 -5.27
C PRO A 42 23.00 -18.79 -4.83
N TYR A 43 22.95 -18.45 -3.54
CA TYR A 43 21.98 -17.52 -2.97
C TYR A 43 22.62 -16.17 -2.67
N THR A 44 22.13 -15.14 -3.36
CA THR A 44 22.47 -13.74 -3.06
C THR A 44 21.28 -13.10 -2.36
N LEU A 45 21.49 -12.59 -1.14
CA LEU A 45 20.45 -11.86 -0.42
C LEU A 45 20.13 -10.56 -1.15
N ILE A 46 18.85 -10.31 -1.44
CA ILE A 46 18.36 -9.11 -2.14
C ILE A 46 17.70 -8.14 -1.17
N GLY A 47 17.01 -8.67 -0.16
CA GLY A 47 16.29 -7.85 0.79
C GLY A 47 15.54 -8.70 1.82
N PHE A 48 14.91 -8.02 2.78
CA PHE A 48 14.14 -8.66 3.82
C PHE A 48 12.98 -7.77 4.26
N SER A 49 12.02 -8.39 4.95
CA SER A 49 10.96 -7.68 5.66
C SER A 49 10.70 -8.35 7.00
N THR A 50 10.38 -7.55 8.03
CA THR A 50 9.90 -8.04 9.31
C THR A 50 8.45 -7.64 9.50
N SER A 51 7.67 -8.54 10.12
CA SER A 51 6.35 -8.21 10.65
C SER A 51 6.27 -8.54 12.13
N TYR A 52 5.41 -7.81 12.84
CA TYR A 52 5.12 -8.04 14.24
C TYR A 52 3.63 -8.31 14.42
N ARG A 53 3.32 -9.41 15.11
CA ARG A 53 1.95 -9.80 15.46
C ARG A 53 1.52 -9.16 16.77
N VAL A 54 0.54 -8.28 16.68
CA VAL A 54 -0.09 -7.60 17.83
C VAL A 54 -1.45 -8.22 18.09
N PHE A 55 -1.66 -8.71 19.31
CA PHE A 55 -2.99 -9.17 19.74
C PHE A 55 -4.00 -8.01 19.67
N THR A 56 -5.19 -8.27 19.15
CA THR A 56 -6.28 -7.29 19.09
C THR A 56 -7.46 -7.78 19.90
N LEU A 57 -7.98 -6.90 20.76
CA LEU A 57 -9.25 -7.15 21.41
C LEU A 57 -10.38 -7.15 20.36
N PRO A 58 -11.41 -7.99 20.56
CA PRO A 58 -12.63 -7.94 19.79
C PRO A 58 -13.21 -6.55 19.64
N ASP A 59 -13.78 -6.26 18.47
CA ASP A 59 -14.65 -5.08 18.35
C ASP A 59 -15.90 -5.31 19.22
N ARG A 60 -16.09 -4.45 20.21
CA ARG A 60 -17.23 -4.53 21.13
C ARG A 60 -18.57 -4.25 20.43
N ARG A 61 -18.56 -3.65 19.25
CA ARG A 61 -19.78 -3.22 18.52
C ARG A 61 -20.27 -4.25 17.51
N ASP A 62 -19.37 -4.99 16.88
CA ASP A 62 -19.68 -6.06 15.93
C ASP A 62 -18.72 -7.24 16.18
N PRO A 63 -18.89 -7.96 17.31
CA PRO A 63 -17.98 -9.02 17.69
C PRO A 63 -18.13 -10.17 16.72
N ALA A 64 -17.02 -10.64 16.15
CA ALA A 64 -17.07 -11.83 15.30
C ALA A 64 -17.53 -13.03 16.14
N LYS A 65 -18.09 -14.08 15.51
CA LYS A 65 -18.56 -15.27 16.25
C LYS A 65 -17.48 -15.90 17.14
N HIS A 66 -16.21 -15.80 16.74
CA HIS A 66 -15.07 -16.28 17.52
C HIS A 66 -14.71 -15.35 18.69
N ASP A 67 -15.02 -14.06 18.58
CA ASP A 67 -14.83 -13.06 19.63
C ASP A 67 -15.91 -13.17 20.71
N LEU A 68 -17.15 -13.47 20.29
CA LEU A 68 -18.24 -13.75 21.21
C LEU A 68 -17.93 -14.97 22.08
N ALA A 69 -17.26 -15.99 21.53
CA ALA A 69 -16.77 -17.11 22.35
C ALA A 69 -15.82 -16.61 23.45
N LEU A 70 -14.83 -15.78 23.12
CA LEU A 70 -13.90 -15.20 24.11
C LEU A 70 -14.61 -14.34 25.19
N LEU A 71 -15.76 -13.74 24.88
CA LEU A 71 -16.53 -12.89 25.79
C LEU A 71 -17.65 -13.63 26.56
N GLN A 72 -18.06 -14.81 26.08
CA GLN A 72 -19.15 -15.61 26.66
C GLN A 72 -18.67 -16.68 27.64
N HIS A 73 -17.36 -16.94 27.72
CA HIS A 73 -16.83 -17.92 28.66
C HIS A 73 -16.77 -17.35 30.08
N GLU A 74 -17.54 -17.97 30.99
CA GLU A 74 -17.51 -17.77 32.44
C GLU A 74 -16.09 -18.00 32.97
N GLU A 75 -15.42 -16.91 33.39
CA GLU A 75 -14.25 -16.84 34.28
C GLU A 75 -12.99 -17.71 34.02
N SER A 76 -12.98 -18.67 33.08
CA SER A 76 -11.89 -19.65 32.95
C SER A 76 -10.75 -19.22 32.03
N ASP A 77 -11.03 -18.47 30.95
CA ASP A 77 -10.00 -18.15 29.94
C ASP A 77 -9.14 -16.93 30.31
N MET A 78 -9.69 -15.94 31.00
CA MET A 78 -8.89 -14.84 31.55
C MET A 78 -7.98 -15.34 32.68
N ASP A 79 -8.49 -16.24 33.53
CA ASP A 79 -7.68 -16.95 34.51
C ASP A 79 -6.65 -17.86 33.84
N ALA A 80 -6.95 -18.52 32.72
CA ALA A 80 -5.97 -19.31 31.97
C ALA A 80 -4.88 -18.44 31.30
N ILE A 81 -5.24 -17.25 30.79
CA ILE A 81 -4.29 -16.26 30.26
C ILE A 81 -3.39 -15.74 31.40
N LEU A 82 -3.95 -15.44 32.57
CA LEU A 82 -3.21 -14.98 33.75
C LEU A 82 -2.34 -16.10 34.35
N ARG A 83 -2.82 -17.35 34.42
CA ARG A 83 -2.07 -18.55 34.84
C ARG A 83 -0.90 -18.86 33.91
N ARG A 84 -1.00 -18.52 32.63
CA ARG A 84 0.08 -18.67 31.65
C ARG A 84 1.19 -17.61 31.77
N TRP A 85 0.88 -16.46 32.37
CA TRP A 85 1.88 -15.44 32.71
C TRP A 85 2.59 -15.74 34.04
N ASN A 86 2.07 -16.69 34.84
CA ASN A 86 2.72 -17.21 36.03
C ASN A 86 3.56 -18.45 35.70
N SER A 87 4.83 -18.44 36.09
CA SER A 87 5.79 -19.51 35.80
C SER A 87 5.47 -20.87 36.44
N GLU A 88 4.57 -20.91 37.42
CA GLU A 88 4.25 -22.10 38.23
C GLU A 88 3.12 -22.97 37.67
N THR A 89 2.28 -22.45 36.75
CA THR A 89 1.04 -23.10 36.29
C THR A 89 1.02 -23.46 34.80
N ASN A 90 2.16 -23.39 34.12
CA ASN A 90 2.28 -23.57 32.66
C ASN A 90 2.04 -25.00 32.11
N GLY A 91 1.70 -25.98 32.95
CA GLY A 91 1.75 -27.41 32.58
C GLY A 91 0.41 -28.14 32.38
N GLU A 92 -0.74 -27.56 32.75
CA GLU A 92 -1.94 -28.38 33.02
C GLU A 92 -3.03 -28.40 31.92
N ASP A 93 -3.05 -27.47 30.95
CA ASP A 93 -4.15 -27.38 29.96
C ASP A 93 -3.64 -27.29 28.50
N ASN A 94 -3.41 -28.44 27.85
CA ASN A 94 -2.85 -28.49 26.48
C ASN A 94 -3.88 -28.63 25.34
N ASP A 95 -5.12 -29.09 25.60
CA ASP A 95 -6.06 -29.44 24.51
C ASP A 95 -7.16 -28.40 24.21
N VAL A 96 -7.29 -27.33 25.02
CA VAL A 96 -8.35 -26.31 24.84
C VAL A 96 -7.81 -24.90 24.56
N VAL A 97 -6.53 -24.63 24.87
CA VAL A 97 -6.01 -23.26 24.94
C VAL A 97 -5.31 -22.85 23.63
N LYS A 98 -5.97 -21.99 22.85
CA LYS A 98 -5.36 -21.33 21.67
C LYS A 98 -4.05 -20.67 22.10
N THR A 99 -2.96 -20.93 21.37
CA THR A 99 -1.70 -20.20 21.60
C THR A 99 -1.94 -18.69 21.36
N PRO A 100 -1.24 -17.76 22.05
CA PRO A 100 -1.44 -16.32 21.89
C PRO A 100 -1.34 -15.85 20.43
N LEU A 101 -0.60 -16.59 19.59
CA LEU A 101 -0.45 -16.34 18.16
C LEU A 101 -1.62 -16.80 17.30
N GLN A 102 -2.52 -17.64 17.83
CA GLN A 102 -3.76 -18.12 17.21
C GLN A 102 -4.97 -17.24 17.59
N LEU A 103 -4.80 -16.29 18.51
CA LEU A 103 -5.82 -15.32 18.84
C LEU A 103 -5.99 -14.26 17.73
N PRO A 104 -7.15 -13.58 17.69
CA PRO A 104 -7.39 -12.45 16.80
C PRO A 104 -6.27 -11.42 16.92
N SER A 105 -5.60 -11.15 15.81
CA SER A 105 -4.38 -10.35 15.79
C SER A 105 -4.33 -9.41 14.59
N ARG A 106 -3.56 -8.34 14.75
CA ARG A 106 -3.14 -7.44 13.69
C ARG A 106 -1.69 -7.73 13.35
N GLU A 107 -1.40 -7.87 12.07
CA GLU A 107 -0.03 -7.91 11.57
C GLU A 107 0.42 -6.49 11.26
N ARG A 108 1.65 -6.15 11.65
CA ARG A 108 2.28 -4.88 11.32
C ARG A 108 3.61 -5.13 10.64
N ILE A 109 3.72 -4.79 9.36
CA ILE A 109 5.03 -4.75 8.68
C ILE A 109 5.82 -3.63 9.34
N SER A 110 7.01 -3.96 9.84
CA SER A 110 7.86 -3.03 10.60
C SER A 110 9.04 -2.57 9.75
N GLN A 111 9.98 -3.47 9.48
CA GLN A 111 11.17 -3.15 8.69
C GLN A 111 11.01 -3.73 7.29
N PHE A 112 11.28 -2.93 6.27
CA PHE A 112 11.25 -3.38 4.88
C PHE A 112 12.44 -2.80 4.14
N LEU A 113 13.34 -3.65 3.65
CA LEU A 113 14.55 -3.20 2.99
C LEU A 113 14.87 -4.07 1.78
N ILE A 114 15.05 -3.41 0.64
CA ILE A 114 15.78 -3.96 -0.50
C ILE A 114 17.17 -3.33 -0.49
N ILE A 115 18.21 -4.17 -0.60
CA ILE A 115 19.59 -3.72 -0.61
C ILE A 115 19.77 -2.71 -1.76
N PRO A 116 20.42 -1.55 -1.53
CA PRO A 116 20.52 -0.47 -2.52
C PRO A 116 20.96 -0.91 -3.92
N SER A 117 21.90 -1.85 -4.02
CA SER A 117 22.39 -2.39 -5.30
C SER A 117 21.33 -3.13 -6.13
N HIS A 118 20.23 -3.53 -5.51
CA HIS A 118 19.13 -4.28 -6.13
C HIS A 118 17.80 -3.49 -6.14
N GLN A 119 17.84 -2.18 -5.88
CA GLN A 119 16.64 -1.34 -5.98
C GLN A 119 16.29 -1.04 -7.45
N GLY A 120 15.04 -0.61 -7.70
CA GLY A 120 14.58 -0.24 -9.05
C GLY A 120 14.26 -1.40 -10.00
N SER A 121 14.57 -2.65 -9.64
CA SER A 121 14.30 -3.84 -10.49
C SER A 121 13.01 -4.60 -10.15
N GLY A 122 12.12 -4.00 -9.34
CA GLY A 122 10.83 -4.60 -8.98
C GLY A 122 10.85 -5.64 -7.84
N HIS A 123 12.01 -5.90 -7.24
CA HIS A 123 12.17 -6.82 -6.11
C HIS A 123 11.32 -6.45 -4.89
N GLY A 124 11.24 -5.16 -4.56
CA GLY A 124 10.42 -4.66 -3.43
C GLY A 124 8.97 -5.11 -3.55
N ALA A 125 8.35 -4.86 -4.69
CA ALA A 125 6.95 -5.22 -4.86
C ALA A 125 6.72 -6.74 -4.95
N ARG A 126 7.70 -7.52 -5.44
CA ARG A 126 7.62 -8.99 -5.37
C ARG A 126 7.66 -9.48 -3.92
N LEU A 127 8.59 -8.94 -3.13
CA LEU A 127 8.68 -9.24 -1.70
C LEU A 127 7.39 -8.83 -0.98
N TYR A 128 6.92 -7.59 -1.21
CA TYR A 128 5.67 -7.09 -0.62
C TYR A 128 4.48 -7.98 -0.93
N ASN A 129 4.24 -8.36 -2.18
CA ASN A 129 3.11 -9.23 -2.54
C ASN A 129 3.19 -10.58 -1.82
N THR A 130 4.38 -11.16 -1.73
CA THR A 130 4.59 -12.45 -1.05
C THR A 130 4.33 -12.33 0.46
N VAL A 131 4.84 -11.25 1.08
CA VAL A 131 4.62 -10.94 2.50
C VAL A 131 3.13 -10.70 2.75
N PHE A 132 2.50 -9.86 1.93
CA PHE A 132 1.08 -9.55 2.02
C PHE A 132 0.22 -10.80 1.98
N GLU A 133 0.37 -11.65 0.96
CA GLU A 133 -0.36 -12.92 0.82
C GLU A 133 -0.13 -13.85 2.01
N SER A 134 1.12 -13.99 2.46
CA SER A 134 1.45 -14.82 3.62
C SER A 134 0.82 -14.31 4.92
N LEU A 135 0.73 -13.00 5.12
CA LEU A 135 0.20 -12.39 6.34
C LEU A 135 -1.33 -12.36 6.37
N ILE A 136 -2.00 -12.26 5.22
CA ILE A 136 -3.47 -12.28 5.16
C ILE A 136 -4.06 -13.68 5.17
N THR A 137 -3.28 -14.72 4.82
CA THR A 137 -3.74 -16.11 4.72
C THR A 137 -4.34 -16.64 6.03
N PRO A 138 -3.76 -16.42 7.22
CA PRO A 138 -4.32 -16.96 8.46
C PRO A 138 -5.63 -16.26 8.87
N ASP A 139 -6.63 -17.04 9.23
CA ASP A 139 -7.97 -16.54 9.59
C ASP A 139 -8.02 -15.70 10.86
N ASN A 140 -7.04 -15.89 11.75
CA ASN A 140 -6.93 -15.12 12.98
C ASN A 140 -6.37 -13.71 12.76
N ILE A 141 -5.89 -13.37 11.55
CA ILE A 141 -5.46 -12.01 11.24
C ILE A 141 -6.67 -11.18 10.83
N CYS A 142 -6.91 -10.10 11.58
CA CYS A 142 -8.03 -9.18 11.35
C CYS A 142 -7.63 -8.01 10.45
N GLU A 143 -6.39 -7.54 10.55
CA GLU A 143 -5.92 -6.34 9.87
C GLU A 143 -4.40 -6.39 9.62
N LEU A 144 -3.98 -5.85 8.48
CA LEU A 144 -2.58 -5.61 8.13
C LEU A 144 -2.28 -4.10 8.12
N THR A 145 -1.28 -3.73 8.90
CA THR A 145 -0.78 -2.36 9.03
C THR A 145 0.70 -2.28 8.68
N VAL A 146 1.21 -1.06 8.52
CA VAL A 146 2.62 -0.79 8.27
C VAL A 146 3.07 0.26 9.27
N GLU A 147 4.24 0.08 9.84
CA GLU A 147 4.89 1.00 10.77
C GLU A 147 5.61 2.10 9.98
N ASP A 148 5.21 3.35 10.22
CA ASP A 148 5.81 4.58 9.67
C ASP A 148 6.37 4.45 8.24
N PRO A 149 5.52 4.10 7.26
CA PRO A 149 5.98 3.93 5.88
C PRO A 149 6.51 5.25 5.31
N ASN A 150 7.59 5.16 4.54
CA ASN A 150 8.05 6.29 3.74
C ASN A 150 7.25 6.40 2.44
N GLU A 151 7.35 7.54 1.75
CA GLU A 151 6.60 7.82 0.52
C GLU A 151 6.85 6.78 -0.57
N ALA A 152 8.09 6.33 -0.75
CA ALA A 152 8.44 5.32 -1.74
C ALA A 152 7.79 3.95 -1.46
N PHE A 153 7.66 3.59 -0.18
CA PHE A 153 6.97 2.37 0.25
C PHE A 153 5.46 2.51 0.05
N ASP A 154 4.87 3.65 0.44
CA ASP A 154 3.45 3.93 0.24
C ASP A 154 3.06 3.86 -1.25
N ASP A 155 3.88 4.41 -2.14
CA ASP A 155 3.66 4.31 -3.59
C ASP A 155 3.68 2.87 -4.09
N MET A 156 4.69 2.10 -3.66
CA MET A 156 4.80 0.69 -4.01
C MET A 156 3.59 -0.09 -3.50
N ARG A 157 3.20 0.15 -2.25
CA ARG A 157 2.08 -0.48 -1.57
C ARG A 157 0.76 -0.16 -2.26
N ASP A 158 0.47 1.11 -2.52
CA ASP A 158 -0.74 1.58 -3.20
C ASP A 158 -0.93 0.87 -4.54
N VAL A 159 0.15 0.77 -5.34
CA VAL A 159 0.11 0.07 -6.64
C VAL A 159 -0.10 -1.44 -6.46
N CYS A 160 0.58 -2.07 -5.50
CA CYS A 160 0.45 -3.51 -5.27
C CYS A 160 -0.94 -3.88 -4.77
N ASP A 161 -1.44 -3.18 -3.75
CA ASP A 161 -2.77 -3.39 -3.16
C ASP A 161 -3.87 -3.16 -4.20
N LEU A 162 -3.75 -2.10 -5.02
CA LEU A 162 -4.71 -1.81 -6.08
C LEU A 162 -4.80 -2.94 -7.11
N LEU A 163 -3.65 -3.46 -7.56
CA LEU A 163 -3.61 -4.56 -8.52
C LEU A 163 -4.11 -5.86 -7.91
N TRP A 164 -3.76 -6.15 -6.66
CA TRP A 164 -4.23 -7.33 -5.95
C TRP A 164 -5.75 -7.29 -5.78
N LEU A 165 -6.32 -6.16 -5.37
CA LEU A 165 -7.77 -5.99 -5.21
C LEU A 165 -8.52 -6.14 -6.53
N ARG A 166 -8.01 -5.58 -7.63
CA ARG A 166 -8.62 -5.74 -8.96
C ARG A 166 -8.67 -7.19 -9.44
N ASN A 167 -7.69 -7.99 -9.06
CA ASN A 167 -7.58 -9.38 -9.51
C ASN A 167 -8.33 -10.36 -8.60
N ASN A 168 -8.37 -10.10 -7.28
CA ASN A 168 -8.89 -11.04 -6.29
C ASN A 168 -10.27 -10.67 -5.74
N ASN A 169 -10.78 -9.46 -6.03
CA ASN A 169 -12.05 -9.00 -5.49
C ASN A 169 -12.95 -8.36 -6.58
N GLU A 170 -13.99 -9.10 -6.98
CA GLU A 170 -14.96 -8.65 -7.98
C GLU A 170 -15.81 -7.46 -7.51
N ASP A 171 -16.14 -7.38 -6.21
CA ASP A 171 -16.86 -6.22 -5.64
C ASP A 171 -16.02 -4.95 -5.81
N PHE A 172 -14.69 -5.05 -5.60
CA PHE A 172 -13.79 -3.92 -5.81
C PHE A 172 -13.66 -3.56 -7.30
N ALA A 173 -13.44 -4.55 -8.16
CA ALA A 173 -13.31 -4.34 -9.61
C ALA A 173 -14.58 -3.77 -10.25
N SER A 174 -15.77 -4.03 -9.69
CA SER A 174 -17.04 -3.50 -10.18
C SER A 174 -17.43 -2.14 -9.58
N LEU A 175 -16.83 -1.74 -8.45
CA LEU A 175 -17.15 -0.52 -7.69
C LEU A 175 -17.18 0.78 -8.50
N LYS A 176 -18.32 1.45 -8.58
CA LYS A 176 -18.47 2.74 -9.29
C LYS A 176 -18.95 3.80 -8.30
N ILE A 177 -19.10 5.02 -8.80
CA ILE A 177 -19.77 6.10 -8.07
C ILE A 177 -21.21 6.09 -8.50
N GLU A 178 -22.10 5.99 -7.53
CA GLU A 178 -23.54 6.03 -7.72
C GLU A 178 -23.96 7.47 -8.00
N THR A 179 -24.55 7.69 -9.17
CA THR A 179 -24.88 9.04 -9.67
C THR A 179 -26.32 9.44 -9.40
N GLN A 180 -27.15 8.50 -8.96
CA GLN A 180 -28.58 8.69 -8.68
C GLN A 180 -28.78 8.76 -7.17
N ILE A 181 -28.47 9.93 -6.59
CA ILE A 181 -28.64 10.19 -5.16
C ILE A 181 -29.83 11.14 -4.99
N ASP A 182 -30.67 10.88 -4.00
CA ASP A 182 -31.79 11.75 -3.68
C ASP A 182 -31.32 13.16 -3.33
N SER A 183 -31.75 14.15 -4.11
CA SER A 183 -31.44 15.56 -3.87
C SER A 183 -31.84 16.06 -2.48
N ALA A 184 -32.77 15.39 -1.81
CA ALA A 184 -33.17 15.70 -0.43
C ALA A 184 -32.05 15.43 0.60
N LYS A 185 -31.13 14.50 0.30
CA LYS A 185 -29.98 14.17 1.16
C LYS A 185 -28.78 15.11 0.93
N LEU A 186 -28.82 15.94 -0.11
CA LEU A 186 -27.72 16.85 -0.51
C LEU A 186 -27.91 18.29 0.01
N ASN A 187 -28.69 18.47 1.08
CA ASN A 187 -28.89 19.76 1.72
C ASN A 187 -27.59 20.28 2.35
N MET A 188 -27.38 21.61 2.31
CA MET A 188 -26.16 22.26 2.82
C MET A 188 -25.89 22.00 4.31
N ASN A 189 -26.94 21.67 5.08
CA ASN A 189 -26.86 21.43 6.52
C ASN A 189 -26.85 19.93 6.88
N ALA A 190 -26.94 19.04 5.89
CA ALA A 190 -26.91 17.60 6.10
C ALA A 190 -25.51 17.04 5.89
N ASN A 191 -25.22 15.91 6.54
CA ASN A 191 -23.98 15.18 6.29
C ASN A 191 -24.00 14.57 4.88
N ILE A 192 -22.83 14.54 4.24
CA ILE A 192 -22.67 13.92 2.93
C ILE A 192 -22.96 12.40 3.06
N PRO A 193 -23.86 11.84 2.22
CA PRO A 193 -24.27 10.44 2.31
C PRO A 193 -23.22 9.50 1.69
N VAL A 194 -22.18 9.18 2.47
CA VAL A 194 -21.04 8.32 2.04
C VAL A 194 -21.50 6.97 1.52
N ASP A 195 -22.42 6.34 2.23
CA ASP A 195 -22.85 4.96 1.98
C ASP A 195 -23.73 4.85 0.74
N ASP A 196 -24.37 5.96 0.33
CA ASP A 196 -25.12 6.07 -0.92
C ASP A 196 -24.19 6.36 -2.12
N ILE A 197 -23.09 7.13 -1.92
CA ILE A 197 -22.14 7.47 -3.00
C ILE A 197 -21.29 6.25 -3.39
N VAL A 198 -20.84 5.49 -2.39
CA VAL A 198 -20.13 4.22 -2.60
C VAL A 198 -20.72 3.22 -1.60
N PRO A 199 -21.32 2.11 -2.07
CA PRO A 199 -22.08 1.18 -1.24
C PRO A 199 -21.33 0.73 0.01
N GLY A 200 -21.86 1.09 1.19
CA GLY A 200 -21.26 0.76 2.50
C GLY A 200 -21.04 -0.74 2.69
N ASP A 201 -22.02 -1.56 2.26
CA ASP A 201 -21.94 -3.02 2.34
C ASP A 201 -20.79 -3.60 1.51
N ALA A 202 -20.56 -3.05 0.31
CA ALA A 202 -19.44 -3.47 -0.53
C ALA A 202 -18.11 -3.12 0.15
N LYS A 203 -17.99 -1.93 0.75
CA LYS A 203 -16.78 -1.55 1.50
C LYS A 203 -16.52 -2.49 2.66
N ALA A 204 -17.55 -2.90 3.40
CA ALA A 204 -17.42 -3.83 4.51
C ALA A 204 -16.94 -5.22 4.05
N ARG A 205 -17.51 -5.73 2.94
CA ARG A 205 -17.05 -7.00 2.34
C ARG A 205 -15.61 -6.93 1.85
N ILE A 206 -15.25 -5.87 1.14
CA ILE A 206 -13.88 -5.66 0.64
C ILE A 206 -12.89 -5.55 1.82
N LYS A 207 -13.25 -4.81 2.88
CA LYS A 207 -12.43 -4.70 4.09
C LYS A 207 -12.19 -6.06 4.73
N LYS A 208 -13.25 -6.87 4.89
CA LYS A 208 -13.14 -8.20 5.50
C LYS A 208 -12.30 -9.16 4.66
N ALA A 209 -12.44 -9.12 3.33
CA ALA A 209 -11.69 -9.98 2.42
C ALA A 209 -10.21 -9.59 2.31
N SER A 210 -9.92 -8.29 2.24
CA SER A 210 -8.56 -7.78 2.03
C SER A 210 -7.73 -7.65 3.29
N LYS A 211 -8.36 -7.51 4.47
CA LYS A 211 -7.72 -7.23 5.75
C LYS A 211 -6.83 -5.97 5.73
N ILE A 212 -7.02 -5.07 4.75
CA ILE A 212 -6.26 -3.83 4.62
C ILE A 212 -6.77 -2.80 5.62
N MET A 213 -5.84 -2.04 6.23
CA MET A 213 -6.16 -0.93 7.13
C MET A 213 -7.21 0.03 6.54
N PRO A 214 -8.23 0.50 7.30
CA PRO A 214 -9.31 1.34 6.79
C PRO A 214 -8.87 2.59 6.04
N ARG A 215 -7.83 3.28 6.53
CA ARG A 215 -7.28 4.49 5.89
C ARG A 215 -6.72 4.17 4.50
N GLN A 216 -5.99 3.06 4.39
CA GLN A 216 -5.39 2.59 3.14
C GLN A 216 -6.46 2.12 2.16
N LEU A 217 -7.43 1.34 2.63
CA LEU A 217 -8.56 0.88 1.82
C LEU A 217 -9.39 2.05 1.27
N GLY A 218 -9.62 3.10 2.07
CA GLY A 218 -10.31 4.31 1.62
C GLY A 218 -9.63 4.97 0.43
N ARG A 219 -8.29 5.12 0.46
CA ARG A 219 -7.49 5.64 -0.65
C ARG A 219 -7.59 4.76 -1.90
N LEU A 220 -7.55 3.44 -1.73
CA LEU A 220 -7.68 2.47 -2.84
C LEU A 220 -9.05 2.54 -3.51
N ILE A 221 -10.12 2.66 -2.74
CA ILE A 221 -11.48 2.86 -3.24
C ILE A 221 -11.59 4.19 -4.02
N GLU A 222 -11.00 5.27 -3.49
CA GLU A 222 -10.96 6.56 -4.18
C GLU A 222 -10.20 6.47 -5.50
N MET A 223 -9.05 5.79 -5.53
CA MET A 223 -8.27 5.55 -6.75
C MET A 223 -9.03 4.71 -7.77
N GLU A 224 -9.70 3.64 -7.34
CA GLU A 224 -10.46 2.76 -8.24
C GLU A 224 -11.65 3.47 -8.87
N THR A 225 -12.45 4.14 -8.05
CA THR A 225 -13.60 4.94 -8.53
C THR A 225 -13.15 6.10 -9.42
N TYR A 226 -12.04 6.77 -9.11
CA TYR A 226 -11.43 7.80 -9.96
C TYR A 226 -10.96 7.24 -11.30
N SER A 227 -10.40 6.02 -11.31
CA SER A 227 -9.88 5.37 -12.52
C SER A 227 -10.97 5.10 -13.57
N LYS A 228 -12.22 4.91 -13.12
CA LYS A 228 -13.39 4.68 -13.99
C LYS A 228 -13.96 5.95 -14.60
N ILE A 229 -13.57 7.13 -14.10
CA ILE A 229 -13.99 8.42 -14.64
C ILE A 229 -13.03 8.84 -15.77
N PRO A 230 -13.51 9.04 -17.01
CA PRO A 230 -12.68 9.47 -18.14
C PRO A 230 -11.98 10.80 -17.87
N LYS A 231 -10.75 10.95 -18.36
CA LYS A 231 -9.94 12.17 -18.17
C LYS A 231 -10.66 13.46 -18.61
N LEU A 232 -11.47 13.38 -19.67
CA LEU A 232 -12.24 14.52 -20.20
C LEU A 232 -13.28 15.06 -19.19
N ASN A 233 -13.83 14.20 -18.35
CA ASN A 233 -14.89 14.54 -17.39
C ASN A 233 -14.34 15.01 -16.02
N ARG A 234 -13.01 14.99 -15.83
CA ARG A 234 -12.35 15.39 -14.58
C ARG A 234 -12.15 16.91 -14.47
N SER A 235 -12.86 17.70 -15.27
CA SER A 235 -12.68 19.14 -15.32
C SER A 235 -13.42 19.88 -14.19
N VAL A 236 -12.72 20.88 -13.63
CA VAL A 236 -13.20 21.75 -12.54
C VAL A 236 -14.08 22.89 -13.06
N ASN A 237 -14.02 23.17 -14.37
CA ASN A 237 -14.75 24.29 -14.96
C ASN A 237 -16.27 24.02 -14.91
N ARG A 238 -16.96 24.73 -14.00
CA ARG A 238 -18.43 24.69 -13.70
C ARG A 238 -18.89 23.55 -12.76
N ILE A 239 -18.33 23.48 -11.55
CA ILE A 239 -18.69 22.48 -10.51
C ILE A 239 -19.96 22.80 -9.74
N SER A 240 -20.29 24.08 -9.53
CA SER A 240 -21.49 24.44 -8.78
C SER A 240 -22.72 23.99 -9.58
N ARG A 241 -23.42 22.95 -9.10
CA ARG A 241 -24.65 22.35 -9.64
C ARG A 241 -24.49 21.17 -10.63
N LYS A 242 -23.35 20.46 -10.66
CA LYS A 242 -23.21 19.23 -11.45
C LYS A 242 -24.01 18.02 -10.93
N GLU A 243 -24.64 18.06 -9.76
CA GLU A 243 -25.58 17.00 -9.34
C GLU A 243 -26.64 16.71 -10.41
N LYS A 244 -27.09 17.75 -11.13
CA LYS A 244 -28.09 17.67 -12.19
C LYS A 244 -27.49 17.71 -13.60
N SER A 245 -26.18 17.48 -13.76
CA SER A 245 -25.58 17.50 -15.09
C SER A 245 -26.16 16.37 -15.95
N PRO A 246 -26.44 16.60 -17.24
CA PRO A 246 -27.00 15.58 -18.12
C PRO A 246 -26.05 14.41 -18.32
N ASN A 247 -24.74 14.66 -18.21
CA ASN A 247 -23.72 13.65 -18.39
C ASN A 247 -23.46 12.91 -17.07
N GLU A 248 -23.57 11.58 -17.07
CA GLU A 248 -23.40 10.76 -15.86
C GLU A 248 -21.98 10.83 -15.31
N MET A 249 -20.98 10.88 -16.17
CA MET A 249 -19.58 10.92 -15.76
C MET A 249 -19.18 12.25 -15.10
N ASP A 250 -19.85 13.34 -15.47
CA ASP A 250 -19.68 14.63 -14.79
C ASP A 250 -20.32 14.64 -13.40
N ARG A 251 -21.46 13.93 -13.23
CA ARG A 251 -22.09 13.68 -11.92
C ARG A 251 -21.20 12.80 -11.04
N ALA A 252 -20.68 11.70 -11.61
CA ALA A 252 -19.78 10.78 -10.92
C ALA A 252 -18.53 11.51 -10.40
N TYR A 253 -17.94 12.39 -11.21
CA TYR A 253 -16.81 13.21 -10.77
C TYR A 253 -17.18 14.17 -9.65
N TYR A 254 -18.34 14.83 -9.72
CA TYR A 254 -18.81 15.70 -8.65
C TYR A 254 -18.95 14.95 -7.32
N PHE A 255 -19.62 13.79 -7.32
CA PHE A 255 -19.80 12.97 -6.12
C PHE A 255 -18.49 12.38 -5.60
N TRP A 256 -17.59 11.96 -6.49
CA TRP A 256 -16.25 11.52 -6.11
C TRP A 256 -15.50 12.62 -5.35
N ARG A 257 -15.57 13.87 -5.82
CA ARG A 257 -14.94 15.00 -5.12
C ARG A 257 -15.57 15.26 -3.75
N LEU A 258 -16.90 15.15 -3.61
CA LEU A 258 -17.56 15.26 -2.31
C LEU A 258 -17.12 14.16 -1.35
N TYR A 259 -17.02 12.93 -1.84
CA TYR A 259 -16.55 11.78 -1.07
C TYR A 259 -15.12 11.99 -0.53
N VAL A 260 -14.19 12.41 -1.39
CA VAL A 260 -12.81 12.74 -0.98
C VAL A 260 -12.78 13.92 -0.01
N LYS A 261 -13.58 14.99 -0.26
CA LYS A 261 -13.69 16.15 0.64
C LYS A 261 -14.09 15.75 2.04
N GLN A 262 -15.08 14.88 2.18
CA GLN A 262 -15.54 14.41 3.47
C GLN A 262 -14.46 13.67 4.24
N ARG A 263 -13.72 12.77 3.58
CA ARG A 263 -12.59 12.06 4.20
C ARG A 263 -11.52 13.05 4.68
N LEU A 264 -11.11 14.00 3.82
CA LEU A 264 -10.10 15.00 4.16
C LEU A 264 -10.55 15.94 5.29
N TYR A 265 -11.84 16.29 5.31
CA TYR A 265 -12.41 17.10 6.37
C TYR A 265 -12.35 16.37 7.72
N ILE A 266 -12.69 15.08 7.74
CA ILE A 266 -12.62 14.25 8.96
C ILE A 266 -11.17 14.06 9.40
N SER A 267 -10.25 13.75 8.47
CA SER A 267 -8.84 13.49 8.83
C SER A 267 -8.11 14.74 9.33
N ASN A 268 -8.45 15.91 8.77
CA ASN A 268 -7.77 17.16 9.08
C ASN A 268 -8.66 18.08 9.92
N ARG A 269 -9.64 17.51 10.64
CA ARG A 269 -10.66 18.28 11.38
C ARG A 269 -10.05 19.32 12.30
N ASP A 270 -9.02 18.95 13.05
CA ASP A 270 -8.44 19.81 14.07
C ASP A 270 -7.67 21.00 13.45
N VAL A 271 -6.98 20.77 12.32
CA VAL A 271 -6.32 21.83 11.54
C VAL A 271 -7.35 22.74 10.88
N LEU A 272 -8.40 22.16 10.29
CA LEU A 272 -9.44 22.93 9.60
C LEU A 272 -10.30 23.74 10.58
N ALA A 273 -10.52 23.26 11.80
CA ALA A 273 -11.30 23.97 12.81
C ALA A 273 -10.72 25.35 13.18
N GLN A 274 -9.40 25.52 13.03
CA GLN A 274 -8.68 26.76 13.34
C GLN A 274 -8.73 27.81 12.21
N LEU A 275 -9.05 27.39 10.98
CA LEU A 275 -9.08 28.26 9.81
C LEU A 275 -10.46 28.88 9.61
N ASP A 276 -10.55 29.96 8.84
CA ASP A 276 -11.83 30.54 8.43
C ASP A 276 -12.54 29.69 7.35
N ARG A 277 -13.85 29.90 7.16
CA ARG A 277 -14.64 29.09 6.22
C ARG A 277 -14.09 29.13 4.79
N GLU A 278 -13.61 30.28 4.33
CA GLU A 278 -13.04 30.46 3.00
C GLU A 278 -11.68 29.77 2.87
N GLU A 279 -10.79 29.97 3.85
CA GLU A 279 -9.48 29.32 3.92
C GLU A 279 -9.59 27.78 3.99
N ARG A 280 -10.57 27.27 4.75
CA ARG A 280 -10.89 25.82 4.78
C ARG A 280 -11.22 25.30 3.40
N ALA A 281 -12.05 26.03 2.65
CA ALA A 281 -12.47 25.62 1.32
C ALA A 281 -11.28 25.63 0.33
N GLU A 282 -10.44 26.67 0.39
CA GLU A 282 -9.24 26.79 -0.45
C GLU A 282 -8.22 25.68 -0.16
N ARG A 283 -7.90 25.43 1.13
CA ARG A 283 -6.97 24.38 1.55
C ARG A 283 -7.46 22.99 1.15
N LEU A 284 -8.75 22.71 1.30
CA LEU A 284 -9.34 21.45 0.88
C LEU A 284 -9.27 21.28 -0.64
N GLU A 285 -9.52 22.34 -1.40
CA GLU A 285 -9.46 22.31 -2.86
C GLU A 285 -8.02 22.03 -3.35
N ALA A 286 -7.04 22.75 -2.82
CA ALA A 286 -5.63 22.55 -3.13
C ALA A 286 -5.15 21.12 -2.77
N THR A 287 -5.60 20.59 -1.64
CA THR A 287 -5.27 19.22 -1.23
C THR A 287 -5.83 18.19 -2.21
N ILE A 288 -7.03 18.42 -2.74
CA ILE A 288 -7.66 17.50 -3.71
C ILE A 288 -6.92 17.54 -5.05
N GLU A 289 -6.48 18.71 -5.50
CA GLU A 289 -5.68 18.82 -6.72
C GLU A 289 -4.38 18.02 -6.60
N ASN A 290 -3.68 18.12 -5.48
CA ASN A 290 -2.48 17.31 -5.22
C ASN A 290 -2.80 15.81 -5.25
N ILE A 291 -3.88 15.40 -4.58
CA ILE A 291 -4.33 14.00 -4.58
C ILE A 291 -4.67 13.50 -5.99
N GLN A 292 -5.24 14.34 -6.85
CA GLN A 292 -5.54 13.97 -8.24
C GLN A 292 -4.26 13.72 -9.04
N VAL A 293 -3.26 14.60 -8.88
CA VAL A 293 -1.96 14.43 -9.52
C VAL A 293 -1.31 13.13 -9.05
N ASP A 294 -1.34 12.86 -7.75
CA ASP A 294 -0.81 11.63 -7.17
C ASP A 294 -1.53 10.38 -7.67
N TYR A 295 -2.86 10.41 -7.73
CA TYR A 295 -3.66 9.29 -8.25
C TYR A 295 -3.42 9.05 -9.73
N ASP A 296 -3.27 10.10 -10.54
CA ASP A 296 -2.92 9.94 -11.95
C ASP A 296 -1.52 9.31 -12.12
N ARG A 297 -0.55 9.73 -11.30
CA ARG A 297 0.79 9.13 -11.25
C ARG A 297 0.74 7.65 -10.87
N LEU A 298 0.06 7.30 -9.78
CA LEU A 298 -0.06 5.92 -9.28
C LEU A 298 -0.82 5.02 -10.26
N LEU A 299 -1.91 5.51 -10.86
CA LEU A 299 -2.66 4.76 -11.88
C LEU A 299 -1.84 4.52 -13.15
N GLU A 300 -0.98 5.46 -13.54
CA GLU A 300 -0.04 5.26 -14.65
C GLU A 300 1.01 4.19 -14.32
N LEU A 301 1.58 4.22 -13.12
CA LEU A 301 2.52 3.20 -12.64
C LEU A 301 1.87 1.80 -12.62
N ALA A 302 0.63 1.69 -12.14
CA ALA A 302 -0.12 0.44 -12.14
C ALA A 302 -0.33 -0.09 -13.57
N ARG A 303 -0.70 0.77 -14.53
CA ARG A 303 -0.86 0.38 -15.94
C ARG A 303 0.45 -0.08 -16.57
N LYS A 304 1.55 0.63 -16.33
CA LYS A 304 2.89 0.25 -16.81
C LYS A 304 3.28 -1.13 -16.28
N ARG A 305 2.97 -1.40 -15.01
CA ARG A 305 3.28 -2.69 -14.36
C ARG A 305 2.50 -3.85 -14.96
N VAL A 306 1.19 -3.69 -15.20
CA VAL A 306 0.38 -4.70 -15.89
C VAL A 306 0.94 -4.95 -17.30
N SER A 307 1.25 -3.89 -18.05
CA SER A 307 1.86 -4.01 -19.38
C SER A 307 3.19 -4.80 -19.38
N LEU A 308 4.02 -4.63 -18.36
CA LEU A 308 5.29 -5.35 -18.25
C LEU A 308 5.07 -6.83 -17.89
N SER A 309 4.09 -7.11 -17.02
CA SER A 309 3.68 -8.47 -16.67
C SER A 309 3.18 -9.24 -17.90
N ASP A 310 2.32 -8.62 -18.71
CA ASP A 310 1.77 -9.23 -19.94
C ASP A 310 2.85 -9.51 -20.98
N LYS A 311 3.87 -8.65 -21.07
CA LYS A 311 5.02 -8.88 -21.95
C LYS A 311 5.91 -10.04 -21.48
N GLN A 312 6.06 -10.22 -20.17
CA GLN A 312 6.84 -11.34 -19.62
C GLN A 312 6.11 -12.67 -19.78
N THR A 313 4.79 -12.72 -19.58
CA THR A 313 3.99 -13.93 -19.81
C THR A 313 3.87 -14.26 -21.30
N GLY A 314 3.69 -13.26 -22.17
CA GLY A 314 3.65 -13.46 -23.63
C GLY A 314 4.98 -13.88 -24.26
N SER A 315 6.13 -13.51 -23.67
CA SER A 315 7.44 -13.95 -24.15
C SER A 315 7.76 -15.41 -23.81
N SER A 316 7.06 -16.01 -22.85
CA SER A 316 7.28 -17.41 -22.45
C SER A 316 6.68 -18.43 -23.43
N THR A 317 5.71 -18.01 -24.25
CA THR A 317 5.05 -18.87 -25.27
C THR A 317 5.58 -18.67 -26.70
N SER A 318 6.44 -17.69 -26.97
CA SER A 318 6.90 -17.38 -28.34
C SER A 318 8.41 -17.49 -28.61
N ASN A 319 9.22 -18.03 -27.70
CA ASN A 319 10.67 -18.15 -27.90
C ASN A 319 11.11 -19.56 -28.34
N LEU A 320 10.61 -19.98 -29.50
CA LEU A 320 11.26 -20.95 -30.39
C LEU A 320 11.46 -20.28 -31.75
N LYS A 321 12.34 -19.27 -31.81
CA LYS A 321 13.12 -18.93 -33.02
C LYS A 321 14.22 -17.92 -32.69
N ARG A 322 15.44 -18.45 -32.77
CA ARG A 322 16.74 -17.78 -32.67
C ARG A 322 16.77 -16.42 -33.37
N LYS A 323 17.25 -15.38 -32.68
CA LYS A 323 17.97 -14.27 -33.32
C LYS A 323 19.27 -13.97 -32.58
N LYS A 324 20.24 -13.60 -33.41
CA LYS A 324 21.69 -13.73 -33.26
C LYS A 324 22.26 -12.61 -32.38
N LYS A 325 23.15 -12.99 -31.46
CA LYS A 325 23.98 -12.16 -30.58
C LYS A 325 24.80 -11.15 -31.41
N VAL A 326 24.62 -9.85 -31.16
CA VAL A 326 25.58 -8.81 -31.58
C VAL A 326 26.55 -8.64 -30.43
N VAL A 327 27.80 -8.99 -30.70
CA VAL A 327 28.96 -8.79 -29.82
C VAL A 327 29.35 -7.31 -29.95
N ILE A 328 29.37 -6.58 -28.85
CA ILE A 328 30.05 -5.29 -28.75
C ILE A 328 31.36 -5.61 -28.04
N GLU A 329 32.46 -5.56 -28.79
CA GLU A 329 33.81 -5.62 -28.26
C GLU A 329 34.05 -4.36 -27.42
N SER A 330 34.40 -4.58 -26.15
CA SER A 330 34.93 -3.59 -25.23
C SER A 330 36.44 -3.49 -25.46
N ASP A 331 36.88 -2.35 -25.96
CA ASP A 331 38.30 -2.01 -26.13
C ASP A 331 38.82 -1.45 -24.80
N GLU A 332 39.78 -2.15 -24.19
CA GLU A 332 40.54 -1.70 -23.03
C GLU A 332 41.66 -0.76 -23.48
N GLY A 333 41.85 0.34 -22.76
CA GLY A 333 42.98 1.24 -22.96
C GLY A 333 43.21 2.09 -21.72
N GLU A 334 43.99 1.56 -20.78
CA GLU A 334 44.68 2.34 -19.75
C GLU A 334 45.63 3.36 -20.40
N ASN A 335 45.65 4.60 -19.88
CA ASN A 335 46.88 5.33 -19.67
C ASN A 335 46.67 6.54 -18.75
N ASP A 336 47.44 6.55 -17.67
CA ASP A 336 47.69 7.66 -16.76
C ASP A 336 48.29 8.88 -17.50
N ALA A 337 47.92 10.10 -17.09
CA ALA A 337 48.87 11.20 -16.87
C ALA A 337 48.20 12.46 -16.30
N GLU A 338 48.97 13.08 -15.41
CA GLU A 338 48.74 14.20 -14.51
C GLU A 338 48.58 15.58 -15.18
N ALA A 339 47.93 16.48 -14.42
CA ALA A 339 48.20 17.91 -14.23
C ALA A 339 48.00 18.93 -15.39
N GLY A 340 47.28 20.02 -15.06
CA GLY A 340 47.66 21.36 -15.56
C GLY A 340 46.54 22.29 -16.03
N LYS A 341 46.10 23.15 -15.11
CA LYS A 341 45.54 24.53 -15.26
C LYS A 341 45.34 25.10 -16.69
N GLY A 342 44.17 25.74 -16.88
CA GLY A 342 44.08 26.94 -17.75
C GLY A 342 42.74 27.14 -18.45
N ALA A 343 41.83 27.91 -17.85
CA ALA A 343 40.96 28.83 -18.61
C ALA A 343 41.81 30.08 -18.97
N PRO A 344 41.46 30.96 -19.94
CA PRO A 344 40.10 31.26 -20.41
C PRO A 344 39.98 31.69 -21.91
N LEU A 345 38.78 32.22 -22.26
CA LEU A 345 38.46 33.22 -23.30
C LEU A 345 37.98 32.77 -24.70
N SER A 346 36.67 32.98 -24.92
CA SER A 346 36.08 33.92 -25.90
C SER A 346 36.73 34.05 -27.30
N SER A 347 35.98 33.70 -28.36
CA SER A 347 35.83 34.58 -29.54
C SER A 347 34.66 34.24 -30.48
N LYS A 348 33.84 35.28 -30.69
CA LYS A 348 33.00 35.70 -31.83
C LYS A 348 33.08 34.92 -33.18
N LYS A 349 31.87 34.57 -33.67
CA LYS A 349 31.16 35.13 -34.86
C LYS A 349 31.71 34.86 -36.28
N LYS A 350 30.91 34.16 -37.11
CA LYS A 350 30.47 34.50 -38.50
C LYS A 350 29.63 33.33 -39.06
N ARG A 351 28.36 33.52 -39.44
CA ARG A 351 27.86 33.85 -40.82
C ARG A 351 28.46 32.88 -41.87
N LYS A 352 27.67 32.17 -42.67
CA LYS A 352 26.85 32.71 -43.77
C LYS A 352 26.06 31.56 -44.46
N THR A 353 24.81 31.86 -44.85
CA THR A 353 24.14 31.57 -46.17
C THR A 353 24.18 30.14 -46.72
N THR A 354 23.09 29.55 -47.19
CA THR A 354 21.98 30.07 -48.02
C THR A 354 20.67 29.37 -47.72
#